data_AF-A0A966FNL9-F1
#
_entry.id   AF-A0A966FNL9-F1
#
_cell.length_a   1.000
_cell.length_b   1.000
_cell.length_c   1.000
_cell.angle_alpha   90.00
_cell.angle_beta   90.00
_cell.angle_gamma   90.00
#
_symmetry.space_group_name_H-M   'P 1'
#
loop_
_entity.id
_entity.type
_entity.pdbx_description
1 polymer ?
#
loop_
_entity_poly.entity_id
_entity_poly.type
_entity_poly.pdbx_seq_one_letter_code
_entity_poly.pdbx_strand_id
1 'polypeptide(L)' 'MKEIEEIKKEFEEKIKTKSIEELKKVETHFLGRKGKVVDLFKTLKNATEENRKNIGQQINDLKSYVEETISKRLKELEE' A
#
# COMPACT_ATOMS: atom_id res chain seq x y z
N MET A 1 3.97 -14.78 -4.75
CA MET A 1 3.55 -13.52 -4.10
C MET A 1 3.06 -12.52 -5.15
N LYS A 2 2.10 -12.90 -6.01
CA LYS A 2 1.63 -12.02 -7.10
C LYS A 2 0.85 -10.80 -6.58
N GLU A 3 0.08 -10.98 -5.51
CA GLU A 3 -0.80 -9.92 -4.98
C GLU A 3 -0.04 -8.69 -4.46
N ILE A 4 1.10 -8.87 -3.78
CA ILE A 4 1.89 -7.74 -3.26
C ILE A 4 2.51 -6.94 -4.42
N GLU A 5 3.07 -7.62 -5.42
CA GLU A 5 3.59 -6.96 -6.62
C GLU A 5 2.49 -6.27 -7.43
N GLU A 6 1.31 -6.89 -7.55
CA GLU A 6 0.16 -6.29 -8.24
C GLU A 6 -0.33 -5.04 -7.53
N ILE A 7 -0.45 -5.09 -6.20
CA ILE A 7 -0.83 -3.94 -5.37
C ILE A 7 0.21 -2.83 -5.50
N LYS A 8 1.51 -3.17 -5.47
CA LYS A 8 2.59 -2.20 -5.66
C LYS A 8 2.53 -1.54 -7.03
N LYS A 9 2.38 -2.31 -8.11
CA LYS A 9 2.25 -1.76 -9.48
C LYS A 9 1.03 -0.87 -9.62
N GLU A 10 -0.12 -1.29 -9.09
CA GLU A 10 -1.33 -0.49 -9.13
C GLU A 10 -1.19 0.81 -8.33
N PHE A 11 -0.48 0.76 -7.21
CA PHE A 11 -0.13 1.94 -6.45
C PHE A 11 0.77 2.89 -7.26
N GLU A 12 1.84 2.39 -7.87
CA GLU A 12 2.75 3.16 -8.72
C GLU A 12 2.04 3.81 -9.93
N GLU A 13 1.01 3.15 -10.48
CA GLU A 13 0.17 3.74 -11.53
C GLU A 13 -0.75 4.83 -10.99
N LYS A 14 -1.41 4.58 -9.85
CA LYS A 14 -2.37 5.54 -9.26
C LYS A 14 -1.69 6.77 -8.64
N ILE A 15 -0.48 6.62 -8.09
CA ILE A 15 0.29 7.71 -7.46
C ILE A 15 0.86 8.72 -8.48
N LYS A 16 0.80 8.41 -9.78
CA LYS A 16 1.11 9.36 -10.87
C LYS A 16 0.07 10.47 -10.99
N THR A 17 -1.00 10.43 -10.20
CA THR A 17 -1.96 11.54 -10.09
C THR A 17 -1.28 12.87 -9.74
N LYS A 18 -1.88 13.96 -10.23
CA LYS A 18 -1.43 15.35 -10.06
C LYS A 18 -2.24 16.15 -9.04
N SER A 19 -3.21 15.52 -8.36
CA SER A 19 -4.14 16.24 -7.49
C SER A 19 -4.12 15.70 -6.06
N ILE A 20 -4.09 16.61 -5.08
CA ILE A 20 -4.10 16.28 -3.66
C ILE A 20 -5.33 15.42 -3.29
N GLU A 21 -6.50 15.72 -3.86
CA GLU A 21 -7.72 14.92 -3.64
C GLU A 21 -7.60 13.49 -4.16
N GLU A 22 -6.95 13.29 -5.30
CA GLU A 22 -6.70 11.96 -5.84
C GLU A 22 -5.65 11.21 -5.00
N LEU A 23 -4.60 11.88 -4.53
CA LEU A 23 -3.65 11.29 -3.57
C LEU A 23 -4.35 10.78 -2.30
N LYS A 24 -5.28 11.56 -1.72
CA LYS A 24 -6.08 11.13 -0.56
C LYS A 24 -6.99 9.93 -0.87
N LYS A 25 -7.54 9.86 -2.08
CA LYS A 25 -8.30 8.69 -2.55
C LYS A 25 -7.40 7.46 -2.66
N VAL A 26 -6.19 7.62 -3.21
CA VAL A 26 -5.19 6.56 -3.29
C VAL A 26 -4.82 6.08 -1.89
N GLU A 27 -4.48 6.99 -0.97
CA GLU A 27 -4.20 6.68 0.43
C GLU A 27 -5.31 5.84 1.07
N THR A 28 -6.56 6.29 0.97
CA THR A 28 -7.70 5.56 1.53
C THR A 28 -7.89 4.19 0.85
N HIS A 29 -7.63 4.09 -0.45
CA HIS A 29 -7.79 2.85 -1.22
C HIS A 29 -6.75 1.77 -0.85
N PHE A 30 -5.52 2.17 -0.49
CA PHE A 30 -4.45 1.23 -0.15
C PHE A 30 -4.30 1.04 1.37
N LEU A 31 -4.28 2.12 2.14
CA LEU A 31 -4.02 2.14 3.58
C LEU A 31 -5.27 2.25 4.46
N GLY A 32 -6.43 2.55 3.88
CA GLY A 32 -7.67 2.68 4.64
C GLY A 32 -8.07 1.39 5.36
N ARG A 33 -9.08 1.46 6.25
CA ARG A 33 -9.58 0.30 7.00
C ARG A 33 -10.04 -0.89 6.13
N LYS A 34 -10.41 -0.62 4.88
CA LYS A 34 -10.75 -1.62 3.84
C LYS A 34 -9.78 -1.53 2.64
N GLY A 35 -8.57 -1.05 2.91
CA GLY A 35 -7.55 -0.88 1.89
C GLY A 35 -6.86 -2.19 1.55
N LYS A 36 -6.28 -2.26 0.35
CA LYS A 36 -5.63 -3.48 -0.14
C LYS A 36 -4.52 -3.99 0.79
N VAL A 37 -3.77 -3.08 1.42
CA VAL A 37 -2.70 -3.45 2.36
C VAL A 37 -3.27 -4.10 3.62
N VAL A 38 -4.40 -3.60 4.14
CA VAL A 38 -5.08 -4.17 5.31
C VAL A 38 -5.73 -5.52 4.98
N ASP A 39 -6.23 -5.70 3.76
CA ASP A 39 -6.77 -6.99 3.32
C ASP A 39 -5.68 -8.05 3.14
N LEU A 40 -4.47 -7.68 2.72
CA LEU A 40 -3.30 -8.57 2.75
C LEU A 40 -2.98 -9.06 4.17
N PHE A 41 -3.13 -8.21 5.20
CA PHE A 41 -2.96 -8.68 6.59
C PHE A 41 -4.00 -9.73 7.00
N LYS A 42 -5.18 -9.76 6.37
CA LYS A 42 -6.20 -10.79 6.65
C LYS A 42 -5.82 -12.13 6.02
N THR A 43 -5.18 -12.14 4.86
CA THR A 43 -4.74 -13.39 4.21
C THR A 43 -3.63 -14.09 5.01
N LEU A 44 -2.86 -13.36 5.82
CA LEU A 44 -1.89 -13.92 6.77
C LEU A 44 -2.51 -14.92 7.76
N LYS A 45 -3.80 -14.79 8.11
CA LYS A 45 -4.45 -15.74 9.03
C LYS A 45 -4.40 -17.18 8.52
N ASN A 46 -4.42 -17.36 7.20
CA ASN A 46 -4.40 -18.68 6.56
C ASN A 46 -2.99 -19.14 6.17
N ALA A 47 -1.96 -18.31 6.36
CA ALA A 47 -0.58 -18.66 6.04
C ALA A 47 0.08 -19.50 7.15
N THR A 48 0.99 -20.39 6.75
CA THR A 48 1.86 -21.17 7.66
C THR A 48 2.83 -20.25 8.41
N GLU A 49 3.39 -20.69 9.55
CA GLU A 49 4.29 -19.86 10.39
C GLU A 49 5.49 -19.28 9.62
N GLU A 50 6.11 -20.11 8.77
CA GLU A 50 7.23 -19.70 7.92
C GLU A 50 6.84 -18.58 6.94
N ASN A 51 5.70 -18.75 6.26
CA ASN A 51 5.18 -17.75 5.32
C ASN A 51 4.65 -16.51 6.01
N ARG A 52 4.05 -16.63 7.22
CA ARG A 52 3.54 -15.48 7.97
C ARG A 52 4.63 -14.45 8.25
N LYS A 53 5.83 -14.90 8.63
CA LYS A 53 6.94 -13.98 8.91
C LYS A 53 7.39 -13.24 7.65
N ASN A 54 7.57 -13.98 6.55
CA ASN A 54 8.00 -13.40 5.28
C ASN A 54 6.95 -12.46 4.69
N ILE A 55 5.69 -12.92 4.56
CA ILE A 55 4.58 -12.14 4.02
C ILE A 55 4.29 -10.94 4.92
N GLY A 56 4.30 -11.12 6.25
CA GLY A 56 4.08 -10.02 7.19
C GLY A 56 5.11 -8.90 7.03
N GLN A 57 6.38 -9.26 6.82
CA GLN A 57 7.43 -8.29 6.53
C GLN A 57 7.19 -7.58 5.20
N GLN A 58 6.87 -8.31 4.13
CA GLN A 58 6.56 -7.71 2.82
C GLN A 58 5.36 -6.76 2.85
N ILE A 59 4.30 -7.10 3.61
CA ILE A 59 3.13 -6.23 3.74
C ILE A 59 3.51 -4.96 4.50
N ASN A 60 4.31 -5.07 5.56
CA ASN A 60 4.81 -3.91 6.28
C ASN A 60 5.70 -3.02 5.39
N ASP A 61 6.59 -3.62 4.61
CA ASP A 61 7.45 -2.89 3.67
C ASP A 61 6.61 -2.16 2.61
N LEU A 62 5.59 -2.83 2.06
CA LEU A 62 4.64 -2.22 1.12
C LEU A 62 3.85 -1.07 1.78
N LYS A 63 3.39 -1.26 3.03
CA LYS A 63 2.68 -0.23 3.79
C LYS A 63 3.54 1.02 3.94
N SER A 64 4.77 0.87 4.43
CA SER A 64 5.71 1.98 4.62
C SER A 64 6.04 2.66 3.29
N TYR A 65 6.28 1.89 2.22
CA TYR A 65 6.55 2.42 0.89
C TYR A 65 5.39 3.29 0.36
N VAL A 66 4.16 2.83 0.53
CA VAL A 66 2.95 3.57 0.13
C VAL A 66 2.81 4.84 0.96
N GLU A 67 2.96 4.77 2.29
CA GLU A 67 2.90 5.92 3.20
C GLU A 67 3.94 6.99 2.85
N GLU A 68 5.20 6.59 2.68
CA GLU A 68 6.29 7.50 2.33
C GLU A 68 6.10 8.15 0.97
N THR A 69 5.70 7.38 -0.04
CA THR A 69 5.52 7.90 -1.39
C THR A 69 4.34 8.86 -1.45
N ILE A 70 3.21 8.54 -0.80
CA ILE A 70 2.07 9.46 -0.71
C ILE A 70 2.46 10.73 0.03
N SER A 71 3.10 10.60 1.20
CA SER A 71 3.53 11.75 2.01
C SER A 71 4.47 12.67 1.21
N LYS A 72 5.43 12.09 0.49
CA LYS A 72 6.33 12.84 -0.38
C LYS A 72 5.58 13.56 -1.49
N ARG A 73 4.66 12.88 -2.18
CA ARG A 73 3.88 13.47 -3.27
C ARG A 73 2.90 14.53 -2.79
N LEU A 74 2.34 14.35 -1.60
CA LEU A 74 1.43 15.33 -0.99
C LEU A 74 2.21 16.62 -0.70
N LYS A 75 3.40 16.51 -0.10
CA LYS A 75 4.29 17.65 0.11
C LYS A 75 4.69 18.33 -1.21
N GLU A 76 5.09 17.56 -2.23
CA GLU A 76 5.41 18.09 -3.57
C GLU A 76 4.25 18.85 -4.24
N LEU A 77 3.00 18.59 -3.86
CA LEU A 77 1.82 19.28 -4.39
C LEU A 77 1.30 20.41 -3.48
N GLU A 78 1.69 20.41 -2.20
CA GLU A 78 1.36 21.47 -1.24
C GLU A 78 2.40 22.60 -1.23
N GLU A 79 3.63 22.34 -1.69
CA GLU A 79 4.69 23.33 -1.98
C GLU A 79 4.51 23.98 -3.37
#